data_AF-A0AAW8U5A7-F1
#
_entry.id   AF-A0AAW8U5A7-F1
#
_cell.length_a   1.000
_cell.length_b   1.000
_cell.length_c   1.000
_cell.angle_alpha   90.00
_cell.angle_beta   90.00
_cell.angle_gamma   90.00
#
_symmetry.space_group_name_H-M   'P 1'
#
loop_
_entity.id
_entity.type
_entity.pdbx_description
1 polymer ?
#
loop_
_entity_poly.entity_id
_entity_poly.type
_entity_poly.pdbx_seq_one_letter_code
_entity_poly.pdbx_strand_id
1 'polypeptide(L)'
;MGLLDFLFKGNKQEPEVEQPSDVIKEVNDDFVDIVPYIEATKEETKLVSLIATSIATGDSPESSFVIKKVLKRNPEAKKISLIAASIAAIESNGSPLVVKRIQKRKGEK
;
A
#
# COMPACT_ATOMS: atom_id res chain seq x y z
N MET A 1 -25.99 -24.49 15.85
CA MET A 1 -25.83 -24.05 14.45
C MET A 1 -25.33 -22.62 14.48
N GLY A 2 -24.13 -22.39 13.98
CA GLY A 2 -23.32 -21.22 14.33
C GLY A 2 -23.54 -20.05 13.38
N LEU A 3 -23.37 -18.82 13.88
CA LEU A 3 -23.41 -17.58 13.10
C LEU A 3 -22.41 -17.53 11.92
N LEU A 4 -21.47 -18.47 11.84
CA LEU A 4 -20.37 -18.49 10.89
C LEU A 4 -20.66 -19.37 9.66
N ASP A 5 -21.70 -20.21 9.71
CA ASP A 5 -22.06 -21.10 8.59
C ASP A 5 -22.58 -20.31 7.36
N PHE A 6 -23.09 -19.11 7.58
CA PHE A 6 -23.56 -18.21 6.53
C PHE A 6 -22.40 -17.56 5.74
N LEU A 7 -21.25 -17.32 6.40
CA LEU A 7 -20.08 -16.67 5.78
C LEU A 7 -19.28 -17.59 4.86
N PHE A 8 -19.40 -18.91 5.01
CA PHE A 8 -18.69 -19.89 4.18
C PHE A 8 -19.59 -20.57 3.13
N LYS A 9 -20.88 -20.23 3.07
CA LYS A 9 -21.83 -20.86 2.15
C LYS A 9 -22.22 -19.93 1.00
N GLY A 10 -21.21 -19.56 0.22
CA GLY A 10 -21.36 -18.88 -1.06
C GLY A 10 -21.43 -19.89 -2.20
N ASN A 11 -22.52 -19.80 -2.98
CA ASN A 11 -22.85 -20.65 -4.12
C ASN A 11 -21.80 -20.62 -5.24
N LYS A 12 -21.54 -21.80 -5.83
CA LYS A 12 -20.96 -21.93 -7.19
C LYS A 12 -21.94 -21.35 -8.20
N GLN A 13 -21.77 -20.09 -8.54
CA GLN A 13 -22.06 -19.56 -9.87
C GLN A 13 -20.77 -18.85 -10.28
N GLU A 14 -20.11 -19.38 -11.30
CA GLU A 14 -19.03 -18.69 -12.02
C GLU A 14 -19.66 -17.51 -12.77
N PRO A 15 -19.43 -16.25 -12.37
CA PRO A 15 -19.36 -15.21 -13.38
C PRO A 15 -18.05 -15.42 -14.13
N GLU A 16 -18.12 -15.38 -15.45
CA GLU A 16 -16.98 -15.29 -16.35
C GLU A 16 -16.21 -14.01 -16.02
N VAL A 17 -15.27 -14.11 -15.08
CA VAL A 17 -14.30 -13.06 -14.81
C VAL A 17 -13.32 -13.13 -15.97
N GLU A 18 -13.40 -12.17 -16.88
CA GLU A 18 -12.29 -11.83 -17.76
C GLU A 18 -11.05 -11.72 -16.88
N GLN A 19 -10.22 -12.76 -16.97
CA GLN A 19 -8.97 -12.85 -16.25
C GLN A 19 -8.20 -11.57 -16.60
N PRO A 20 -7.77 -10.74 -15.63
CA PRO A 20 -6.73 -9.78 -15.92
C PRO A 20 -5.54 -10.62 -16.37
N SER A 21 -5.35 -10.64 -17.69
CA SER A 21 -4.29 -11.31 -18.42
C SER A 21 -3.05 -11.34 -17.54
N ASP A 22 -2.57 -12.54 -17.25
CA ASP A 22 -1.32 -12.80 -16.55
C ASP A 22 -0.33 -11.70 -16.90
N VAL A 23 -0.11 -10.78 -15.95
CA VAL A 23 1.01 -9.85 -16.06
C VAL A 23 2.21 -10.74 -16.00
N ILE A 24 2.75 -11.07 -17.17
CA ILE A 24 3.99 -11.80 -17.36
C ILE A 24 4.96 -11.18 -16.35
N LYS A 25 5.25 -11.94 -15.29
CA LYS A 25 6.33 -11.59 -14.36
C LYS A 25 7.58 -11.89 -15.16
N GLU A 26 8.02 -10.95 -15.99
CA GLU A 26 9.43 -10.90 -16.36
C GLU A 26 10.18 -10.72 -15.04
N VAL A 27 10.65 -11.84 -14.50
CA VAL A 27 11.62 -11.86 -13.41
C VAL A 27 12.93 -11.40 -14.05
N ASN A 28 13.02 -10.10 -14.28
CA ASN A 28 14.27 -9.50 -14.68
C ASN A 28 15.13 -9.43 -13.42
N ASP A 29 16.02 -10.41 -13.27
CA ASP A 29 16.87 -10.57 -12.09
C ASP A 29 17.79 -9.37 -11.86
N ASP A 30 17.88 -8.46 -12.83
CA ASP A 30 18.62 -7.21 -12.72
C ASP A 30 17.91 -6.12 -11.90
N PHE A 31 16.65 -6.28 -11.48
CA PHE A 31 15.89 -5.24 -10.79
C PHE A 31 15.35 -5.68 -9.41
N VAL A 32 15.32 -4.74 -8.46
CA VAL A 32 14.81 -4.93 -7.09
C VAL A 32 13.70 -3.92 -6.81
N ASP A 33 12.57 -4.40 -6.32
CA ASP A 33 11.43 -3.55 -5.95
C ASP A 33 11.80 -2.61 -4.79
N ILE A 34 11.51 -1.32 -4.96
CA ILE A 34 11.61 -0.33 -3.89
C ILE A 34 10.29 -0.34 -3.12
N VAL A 35 10.35 -0.71 -1.84
CA VAL A 35 9.16 -0.71 -0.98
C VAL A 35 8.60 0.70 -0.79
N PRO A 36 7.27 0.90 -0.85
CA PRO A 36 6.65 2.21 -0.73
C PRO A 36 6.75 2.81 0.69
N TYR A 37 6.89 1.96 1.70
CA TYR A 37 6.97 2.34 3.09
C TYR A 37 8.11 1.58 3.79
N ILE A 38 8.70 2.24 4.77
CA ILE A 38 9.75 1.70 5.64
C ILE A 38 9.33 1.86 7.10
N GLU A 39 9.95 1.10 8.00
CA GLU A 39 9.68 1.22 9.44
C GLU A 39 10.01 2.65 9.92
N ALA A 40 9.13 3.19 10.76
CA ALA A 40 9.40 4.44 11.45
C ALA A 40 10.44 4.24 12.57
N THR A 41 11.13 5.30 12.96
CA THR A 41 12.00 5.26 14.14
C THR A 41 11.15 5.11 15.41
N LYS A 42 11.78 4.72 16.52
CA LYS A 42 11.09 4.61 17.81
C LYS A 42 10.51 5.96 18.28
N GLU A 43 11.22 7.05 18.01
CA GLU A 43 10.79 8.42 18.36
C GLU A 43 9.57 8.84 17.54
N GLU A 44 9.62 8.64 16.21
CA GLU A 44 8.48 8.88 15.31
C GLU A 44 7.27 8.03 15.72
N THR A 45 7.49 6.76 16.04
CA THR A 45 6.45 5.83 16.49
C THR A 45 5.79 6.31 17.77
N LYS A 46 6.57 6.74 18.77
CA LYS A 46 6.04 7.25 20.04
C LYS A 46 5.17 8.48 19.83
N LEU A 47 5.64 9.44 19.02
CA LEU A 47 4.92 10.67 18.73
C LEU A 47 3.59 10.41 18.01
N VAL A 48 3.64 9.65 16.92
CA VAL A 48 2.43 9.30 16.15
C VAL A 48 1.45 8.50 17.00
N SER A 49 1.96 7.62 17.86
CA SER A 49 1.11 6.84 18.76
C SER A 49 0.36 7.73 19.75
N LEU A 50 1.04 8.69 20.36
CA LEU A 50 0.41 9.64 21.26
C LEU A 50 -0.68 10.45 20.55
N ILE A 51 -0.38 10.97 19.35
CA ILE A 51 -1.35 11.75 18.56
C ILE A 51 -2.56 10.90 18.18
N ALA A 52 -2.32 9.69 17.66
CA ALA A 52 -3.38 8.78 17.24
C ALA A 52 -4.30 8.40 18.41
N THR A 53 -3.72 8.08 19.58
CA THR A 53 -4.49 7.79 20.79
C THR A 53 -5.32 8.99 21.22
N SER A 54 -4.73 10.19 21.29
CA SER A 54 -5.45 11.41 21.68
C SER A 54 -6.65 11.71 20.79
N ILE A 55 -6.50 11.52 19.47
CA ILE A 55 -7.62 11.68 18.51
C ILE A 55 -8.68 10.60 18.75
N ALA A 56 -8.26 9.35 18.88
CA ALA A 56 -9.17 8.23 19.04
C ALA A 56 -9.98 8.30 20.35
N THR A 57 -9.36 8.75 21.44
CA THR A 57 -10.05 9.00 22.72
C THR A 57 -10.99 10.20 22.69
N GLY A 58 -10.80 11.14 21.75
CA GLY A 58 -11.68 12.29 21.61
C GLY A 58 -13.09 11.91 21.15
N ASP A 59 -13.19 10.94 20.23
CA ASP A 59 -14.47 10.47 19.67
C ASP A 59 -15.04 9.27 20.45
N SER A 60 -14.19 8.53 21.17
CA SER A 60 -14.59 7.34 21.93
C SER A 60 -13.70 7.14 23.16
N PRO A 61 -13.97 7.84 24.27
CA PRO A 61 -13.08 7.90 25.44
C PRO A 61 -12.94 6.56 26.18
N GLU A 62 -13.95 5.69 26.11
CA GLU A 62 -13.94 4.37 26.76
C GLU A 62 -13.33 3.27 25.88
N SER A 63 -12.92 3.59 24.65
CA SER A 63 -12.33 2.61 23.72
C SER A 63 -10.83 2.45 23.95
N SER A 64 -10.34 1.22 23.79
CA SER A 64 -8.91 0.91 23.80
C SER A 64 -8.40 0.66 22.39
N PHE A 65 -7.28 1.31 22.03
CA PHE A 65 -6.67 1.20 20.71
C PHE A 65 -5.26 0.61 20.84
N VAL A 66 -4.94 -0.35 19.97
CA VAL A 66 -3.62 -0.97 19.91
C VAL A 66 -2.99 -0.70 18.55
N ILE A 67 -1.85 -0.01 18.57
CA ILE A 67 -1.09 0.30 17.36
C ILE A 67 -0.22 -0.89 17.02
N LYS A 68 -0.55 -1.57 15.91
CA LYS A 68 0.18 -2.76 15.44
C LYS A 68 1.48 -2.42 14.71
N LYS A 69 1.50 -1.31 13.96
CA LYS A 69 2.63 -0.93 13.13
C LYS A 69 2.59 0.55 12.77
N VAL A 70 3.75 1.21 12.79
CA VAL A 70 3.92 2.58 12.28
C VAL A 70 4.94 2.56 11.16
N LEU A 71 4.49 2.99 9.98
CA LEU A 71 5.28 3.01 8.77
C LEU A 71 5.43 4.45 8.29
N LYS A 72 6.62 4.80 7.80
CA LYS A 72 6.86 6.07 7.12
C LYS A 72 7.06 5.86 5.64
N ARG A 73 6.69 6.87 4.83
CA ARG A 73 6.88 6.80 3.38
C ARG A 73 8.37 6.68 3.07
N ASN A 74 8.72 5.74 2.21
CA ASN A 74 10.10 5.63 1.73
C ASN A 74 10.44 6.91 0.93
N PRO A 75 11.47 7.68 1.32
CA PRO A 75 11.82 8.94 0.66
C PRO A 75 12.21 8.73 -0.82
N GLU A 76 12.86 7.61 -1.14
CA GLU A 76 13.21 7.26 -2.52
C GLU A 76 11.96 6.99 -3.36
N ALA A 77 11.06 6.13 -2.86
CA ALA A 77 9.80 5.86 -3.52
C ALA A 77 8.95 7.13 -3.69
N LYS A 78 8.94 8.02 -2.69
CA LYS A 78 8.23 9.31 -2.75
C LYS A 78 8.78 10.20 -3.88
N LYS A 79 10.10 10.33 -3.96
CA LYS A 79 10.76 11.16 -4.99
C LYS A 79 10.45 10.63 -6.39
N ILE A 80 10.62 9.33 -6.61
CA ILE A 80 10.35 8.73 -7.92
C ILE A 80 8.87 8.79 -8.27
N SER A 81 7.97 8.55 -7.31
CA SER A 81 6.52 8.71 -7.52
C SER A 81 6.16 10.11 -7.98
N LEU A 82 6.79 11.14 -7.38
CA LEU A 82 6.54 12.53 -7.76
C LEU A 82 7.02 12.81 -9.19
N ILE A 83 8.22 12.35 -9.56
CA ILE A 83 8.74 12.51 -10.93
C ILE A 83 7.82 11.80 -11.94
N ALA A 84 7.44 10.56 -11.66
CA ALA A 84 6.55 9.79 -12.51
C ALA A 84 5.18 10.47 -12.66
N ALA A 85 4.62 11.00 -11.57
CA ALA A 85 3.38 11.76 -11.61
C ALA A 85 3.50 13.04 -12.44
N SER A 86 4.61 13.77 -12.34
CA SER A 86 4.85 14.97 -13.16
C SER A 86 4.95 14.65 -14.65
N ILE A 87 5.62 13.55 -15.01
CA ILE A 87 5.69 13.09 -16.41
C ILE A 87 4.31 12.66 -16.89
N ALA A 88 3.60 11.87 -16.07
CA ALA A 88 2.25 11.42 -16.37
C ALA A 88 1.27 12.58 -16.55
N ALA A 89 1.41 13.67 -15.78
CA ALA A 89 0.55 14.84 -15.92
C ALA A 89 0.74 15.59 -17.25
N ILE A 90 1.92 15.50 -17.85
CA ILE A 90 2.20 16.08 -19.17
C ILE A 90 1.65 15.17 -20.29
N GLU A 91 1.85 13.86 -20.14
CA GLU A 91 1.53 12.87 -21.18
C GLU A 91 0.09 12.33 -21.09
N SER A 92 -0.64 12.61 -20.00
CA SER A 92 -1.97 12.04 -19.82
C SER A 92 -2.94 12.64 -20.84
N ASN A 93 -3.31 11.85 -21.85
CA ASN A 93 -4.34 12.15 -22.86
C ASN A 93 -5.76 12.09 -22.26
N GLY A 94 -5.96 12.64 -21.06
CA GLY A 94 -7.23 12.61 -20.34
C GLY A 94 -7.52 11.32 -19.55
N SER A 95 -6.63 10.32 -19.59
CA SER A 95 -6.77 9.08 -18.80
C SER A 95 -5.94 9.13 -17.51
N PRO A 96 -6.48 8.68 -16.36
CA PRO A 96 -5.71 8.58 -15.13
C PRO A 96 -4.62 7.52 -15.26
N LEU A 97 -3.38 7.90 -14.96
CA LEU A 97 -2.23 6.99 -14.94
C LEU A 97 -1.90 6.56 -13.50
N VAL A 98 -1.55 5.29 -13.32
CA VAL A 98 -1.22 4.71 -12.01
C VAL A 98 0.15 4.06 -12.06
N VAL A 99 1.03 4.44 -11.12
CA VAL A 99 2.34 3.79 -10.95
C VAL A 99 2.14 2.40 -10.37
N LYS A 100 2.45 1.36 -11.17
CA LYS A 100 2.32 -0.05 -10.73
C LYS A 100 3.50 -0.53 -9.88
N ARG A 101 4.74 -0.20 -10.27
CA ARG A 101 5.97 -0.62 -9.58
C ARG A 101 7.05 0.45 -9.69
N ILE A 102 7.91 0.50 -8.67
CA ILE A 102 9.14 1.29 -8.67
C ILE A 102 10.27 0.31 -8.36
N GLN A 103 11.26 0.26 -9.25
CA GLN A 103 12.33 -0.72 -9.20
C GLN A 103 13.68 -0.03 -9.37
N LYS A 104 14.69 -0.55 -8.70
CA LYS A 104 16.09 -0.14 -8.83
C LYS A 104 16.89 -1.26 -9.47
N ARG A 105 17.84 -0.92 -10.34
CA ARG A 105 18.74 -1.91 -10.92
C ARG A 105 19.76 -2.40 -9.88
N LYS A 106 20.01 -3.71 -9.83
CA LYS A 106 21.06 -4.32 -9.00
C LYS A 106 22.42 -3.78 -9.44
N GLY A 107 23.19 -3.26 -8.49
CA GLY A 107 24.56 -2.77 -8.72
C GLY A 107 24.73 -1.25 -8.72
N GLU A 108 23.66 -0.46 -8.82
CA GLU A 108 23.74 0.99 -8.59
C GLU A 108 23.64 1.27 -7.07
N LYS A 109 24.69 1.87 -6.50
CA LYS A 109 24.69 2.36 -5.12
C LYS A 109 23.92 3.66 -5.03
#